data_AF-A0A9Q9VZA2-F1
#
_entry.id   AF-A0A9Q9VZA2-F1
#
_cell.length_a   1.000
_cell.length_b   1.000
_cell.length_c   1.000
_cell.angle_alpha   90.00
_cell.angle_beta   90.00
_cell.angle_gamma   90.00
#
_symmetry.space_group_name_H-M   'P 1'
#
loop_
_entity.id
_entity.type
_entity.pdbx_description
1 polymer ?
#
loop_
_entity_poly.entity_id
_entity_poly.type
_entity_poly.pdbx_seq_one_letter_code
_entity_poly.pdbx_strand_id
1 'polypeptide(L)'
;MYIHFLLIQINMRNQKYEESDPEKLQQSNREVIVKLAEVAFKQLMKSNVMFYEEDLIESGIDVTDASVYSGISTEIFKEESVIHQRKVYSFIHLSFQEFLAAFYVFYFHISSTAEACLDSLHNLHKRAVDKALENENGQLDPFLRFLLGISLESNQRLLQDLLTHTENSSESIRRTTQYIKEKIKDGHELSTDRSINLFLCLLEVKDQTLSREIQEFVKSDKHSEKKLSPAHCSTIAYILQMLEEPLDSWTSRNSTHQMRGEED
;
A
#
# COMPACT_ATOMS: atom_id res chain seq x y z
N MET A 1 -5.13 8.23 -4.62
CA MET A 1 -4.36 9.47 -4.42
C MET A 1 -3.01 9.41 -5.14
N TYR A 2 -2.10 8.52 -4.77
CA TYR A 2 -0.75 8.40 -5.38
C TYR A 2 -0.75 8.23 -6.89
N ILE A 3 -1.64 7.38 -7.43
CA ILE A 3 -1.81 7.22 -8.87
C ILE A 3 -2.16 8.56 -9.54
N HIS A 4 -3.11 9.32 -8.98
CA HIS A 4 -3.47 10.63 -9.53
C HIS A 4 -2.31 11.63 -9.45
N PHE A 5 -1.57 11.65 -8.34
CA PHE A 5 -0.37 12.48 -8.23
C PHE A 5 0.63 12.14 -9.35
N LEU A 6 0.95 10.86 -9.55
CA LEU A 6 1.84 10.41 -10.61
C LEU A 6 1.35 10.84 -12.00
N LEU A 7 0.06 10.66 -12.29
CA LEU A 7 -0.55 11.07 -13.56
C LEU A 7 -0.51 12.59 -13.77
N ILE A 8 -0.70 13.39 -12.71
CA ILE A 8 -0.56 14.85 -12.77
C ILE A 8 0.89 15.22 -13.11
N GLN A 9 1.88 14.60 -12.47
CA GLN A 9 3.30 14.85 -12.76
C GLN A 9 3.65 14.51 -14.23
N ILE A 10 3.15 13.38 -14.73
CA ILE A 10 3.32 12.98 -16.14
C ILE A 10 2.70 14.02 -17.08
N ASN A 11 1.47 14.45 -16.80
CA ASN A 11 0.78 15.42 -17.65
C ASN A 11 1.48 16.79 -17.64
N MET A 12 1.96 17.24 -16.48
CA MET A 12 2.76 18.47 -16.37
C MET A 12 4.06 18.40 -17.16
N ARG A 13 4.75 17.25 -17.16
CA ARG A 13 5.91 17.04 -18.04
C ARG A 13 5.50 17.12 -19.51
N ASN A 14 4.40 16.50 -19.90
CA ASN A 14 3.96 16.49 -21.30
C ASN A 14 3.64 17.88 -21.84
N GLN A 15 3.14 18.78 -20.99
CA GLN A 15 2.91 20.18 -21.38
C GLN A 15 4.21 20.99 -21.54
N LYS A 16 5.27 20.62 -20.81
CA LYS A 16 6.55 21.33 -20.81
C LYS A 16 7.47 20.94 -21.97
N TYR A 17 7.35 19.71 -22.48
CA TYR A 17 8.15 19.21 -23.60
C TYR A 17 7.26 19.10 -24.84
N GLU A 18 7.47 19.98 -25.82
CA GLU A 18 6.80 19.93 -27.12
C GLU A 18 7.40 18.80 -27.99
N GLU A 19 7.16 17.55 -27.60
CA GLU A 19 7.51 16.40 -28.44
C GLU A 19 6.39 16.20 -29.48
N SER A 20 6.73 16.30 -30.77
CA SER A 20 5.72 16.27 -31.85
C SER A 20 5.00 14.92 -32.01
N ASP A 21 5.45 13.89 -31.29
CA ASP A 21 4.93 12.53 -31.31
C ASP A 21 4.46 12.10 -29.89
N PRO A 22 3.14 12.13 -29.63
CA PRO A 22 2.57 11.78 -28.33
C PRO A 22 2.91 10.35 -27.85
N GLU A 23 3.09 9.39 -28.76
CA GLU A 23 3.38 8.00 -28.40
C GLU A 23 4.81 7.84 -27.88
N LYS A 24 5.77 8.52 -28.50
CA LYS A 24 7.17 8.54 -28.03
C LYS A 24 7.30 9.18 -26.65
N LEU A 25 6.58 10.28 -26.43
CA LEU A 25 6.56 10.98 -25.15
C LEU A 25 5.98 10.07 -24.04
N GLN A 26 4.89 9.36 -24.33
CA GLN A 26 4.30 8.38 -23.42
C GLN A 26 5.29 7.24 -23.10
N GLN A 27 5.98 6.70 -24.11
CA GLN A 27 6.99 5.66 -23.90
C GLN A 27 8.18 6.14 -23.06
N SER A 28 8.66 7.37 -23.31
CA SER A 28 9.72 8.00 -22.50
C SER A 28 9.27 8.19 -21.05
N ASN A 29 8.02 8.63 -20.82
CA ASN A 29 7.46 8.73 -19.47
C ASN A 29 7.44 7.39 -18.75
N ARG A 30 6.95 6.35 -19.43
CA ARG A 30 6.90 4.99 -18.89
C ARG A 30 8.30 4.51 -18.49
N GLU A 31 9.29 4.67 -19.37
CA GLU A 31 10.67 4.25 -19.10
C GLU A 31 11.25 4.95 -17.86
N VAL A 32 11.10 6.28 -17.77
CA VAL A 32 11.58 7.04 -16.61
C VAL A 32 10.90 6.54 -15.33
N ILE A 33 9.56 6.44 -15.31
CA ILE A 33 8.82 6.00 -14.13
C ILE A 33 9.21 4.58 -13.69
N VAL A 34 9.41 3.65 -14.64
CA VAL A 34 9.82 2.27 -14.31
C VAL A 34 11.21 2.25 -13.67
N LYS A 35 12.17 3.03 -14.19
CA LYS A 35 13.52 3.15 -13.58
C LYS A 35 13.45 3.77 -12.18
N LEU A 36 12.64 4.82 -11.98
CA LEU A 36 12.46 5.41 -10.65
C LEU A 36 11.83 4.41 -9.67
N ALA A 37 10.88 3.62 -10.16
CA ALA A 37 10.20 2.59 -9.38
C ALA A 37 11.15 1.45 -9.00
N GLU A 38 12.09 1.09 -9.88
CA GLU A 38 13.16 0.14 -9.58
C GLU A 38 14.06 0.64 -8.44
N VAL A 39 14.50 1.91 -8.50
CA VAL A 39 15.27 2.52 -7.41
C VAL A 39 14.48 2.48 -6.12
N ALA A 40 13.20 2.88 -6.15
CA ALA A 40 12.33 2.87 -4.99
C ALA A 40 12.25 1.49 -4.34
N PHE A 41 12.09 0.44 -5.15
CA PHE A 41 12.06 -0.94 -4.70
C PHE A 41 13.40 -1.38 -4.08
N LYS A 42 14.52 -1.16 -4.78
CA LYS A 42 15.85 -1.55 -4.28
C LYS A 42 16.16 -0.86 -2.94
N GLN A 43 15.89 0.44 -2.84
CA GLN A 43 16.15 1.20 -1.63
C GLN A 43 15.20 0.81 -0.49
N LEU A 44 13.92 0.54 -0.78
CA LEU A 44 12.99 0.02 0.23
C LEU A 44 13.45 -1.33 0.79
N MET A 45 13.90 -2.26 -0.07
CA MET A 45 14.40 -3.57 0.37
C MET A 45 15.71 -3.48 1.17
N LYS A 46 16.54 -2.46 0.92
CA LYS A 46 17.75 -2.16 1.71
C LYS A 46 17.45 -1.36 2.98
N SER A 47 16.19 -0.99 3.22
CA SER A 47 15.76 -0.09 4.29
C SER A 47 16.37 1.31 4.24
N ASN A 48 16.73 1.78 3.04
CA ASN A 48 17.34 3.07 2.81
C ASN A 48 16.30 4.15 2.51
N VAL A 49 16.44 5.29 3.20
CA VAL A 49 15.68 6.53 2.92
C VAL A 49 16.48 7.48 2.02
N MET A 50 17.79 7.48 2.18
CA MET A 50 18.73 8.26 1.39
C MET A 50 19.62 7.30 0.57
N PHE A 51 19.98 7.71 -0.64
CA PHE A 51 20.83 6.95 -1.56
C PHE A 51 21.69 7.90 -2.38
N TYR A 52 22.64 7.35 -3.12
CA TYR A 52 23.65 8.13 -3.84
C TYR A 52 23.51 8.00 -5.35
N GLU A 53 24.32 8.77 -6.07
CA GLU A 53 24.38 8.73 -7.54
C GLU A 53 24.68 7.32 -8.07
N GLU A 54 25.50 6.55 -7.35
CA GLU A 54 25.83 5.18 -7.74
C GLU A 54 24.59 4.26 -7.78
N ASP A 55 23.64 4.46 -6.85
CA ASP A 55 22.37 3.70 -6.79
C ASP A 55 21.45 4.03 -7.98
N LEU A 56 21.49 5.28 -8.46
CA LEU A 56 20.74 5.74 -9.64
C LEU A 56 21.33 5.13 -10.92
N ILE A 57 22.66 5.18 -11.06
CA ILE A 57 23.38 4.60 -12.19
C ILE A 57 23.16 3.09 -12.28
N GLU A 58 23.13 2.38 -11.13
CA GLU A 58 22.85 0.93 -11.08
C GLU A 58 21.46 0.59 -11.66
N SER A 59 20.52 1.52 -11.60
CA SER A 59 19.16 1.37 -12.15
C SER A 59 19.01 2.02 -13.54
N GLY A 60 20.12 2.34 -14.20
CA GLY A 60 20.15 2.89 -15.56
C GLY A 60 19.64 4.33 -15.67
N ILE A 61 19.69 5.08 -14.57
CA ILE A 61 19.35 6.51 -14.52
C ILE A 61 20.65 7.30 -14.66
N ASP A 62 20.76 8.03 -15.77
CA ASP A 62 21.84 8.99 -15.98
C ASP A 62 21.48 10.31 -15.31
N VAL A 63 22.15 10.64 -14.20
CA VAL A 63 21.93 11.91 -13.49
C VAL A 63 22.45 13.13 -14.24
N THR A 64 22.98 12.99 -15.45
CA THR A 64 23.31 14.11 -16.35
C THR A 64 22.23 14.33 -17.41
N ASP A 65 21.30 13.39 -17.56
CA ASP A 65 20.19 13.50 -18.51
C ASP A 65 19.15 14.52 -18.00
N ALA A 66 18.84 15.50 -18.84
CA ALA A 66 17.80 16.51 -18.55
C ALA A 66 16.42 15.88 -18.36
N SER A 67 16.16 14.66 -18.86
CA SER A 67 14.93 13.91 -18.62
C SER A 67 14.79 13.49 -17.15
N VAL A 68 15.92 13.23 -16.48
CA VAL A 68 16.01 12.86 -15.06
C VAL A 68 15.88 14.09 -14.16
N TYR A 69 16.07 15.31 -14.64
CA TYR A 69 15.68 16.54 -13.93
C TYR A 69 14.43 17.20 -14.54
N SER A 70 13.69 16.48 -15.37
CA SER A 70 12.36 16.92 -15.80
C SER A 70 11.44 17.00 -14.59
N GLY A 71 10.36 17.79 -14.67
CA GLY A 71 9.51 18.14 -13.52
C GLY A 71 9.00 16.96 -12.70
N ILE A 72 8.86 15.77 -13.31
CA ILE A 72 8.52 14.52 -12.61
C ILE A 72 9.56 14.19 -11.55
N SER A 73 10.85 14.23 -11.87
CA SER A 73 11.89 13.78 -10.96
C SER A 73 12.26 14.81 -9.90
N THR A 74 12.12 16.12 -10.17
CA THR A 74 12.35 17.16 -9.15
C THR A 74 11.24 17.20 -8.09
N GLU A 75 10.03 16.75 -8.44
CA GLU A 75 8.90 16.56 -7.52
C GLU A 75 8.87 15.14 -6.92
N ILE A 76 9.79 14.27 -7.32
CA ILE A 76 9.91 12.89 -6.79
C ILE A 76 11.15 12.73 -5.93
N PHE A 77 12.25 13.43 -6.24
CA PHE A 77 13.50 13.40 -5.51
C PHE A 77 13.85 14.74 -4.87
N LYS A 78 14.45 14.65 -3.69
CA LYS A 78 15.20 15.73 -3.07
C LYS A 78 16.69 15.46 -3.28
N GLU A 79 17.37 16.36 -3.97
CA GLU A 79 18.84 16.38 -4.05
C GLU A 79 19.35 17.34 -2.98
N GLU A 80 20.23 16.85 -2.10
CA GLU A 80 20.92 17.67 -1.11
C GLU A 80 22.44 17.53 -1.28
N SER A 81 23.14 18.65 -1.14
CA SER A 81 24.60 18.69 -1.08
C SER A 81 25.03 18.62 0.38
N VAL A 82 25.67 17.53 0.78
CA VAL A 82 26.21 17.36 2.15
C VAL A 82 27.69 17.78 2.18
N ILE A 83 28.29 17.83 3.37
CA ILE A 83 29.71 18.14 3.60
C ILE A 83 30.58 17.39 2.57
N HIS A 84 31.46 18.11 1.87
CA HIS A 84 32.30 17.65 0.74
C HIS A 84 31.64 17.57 -0.65
N GLN A 85 30.53 18.28 -0.89
CA GLN A 85 29.84 18.32 -2.21
C GLN A 85 29.33 16.97 -2.70
N ARG A 86 29.27 15.95 -1.84
CA ARG A 86 28.64 14.68 -2.22
C ARG A 86 27.14 14.88 -2.28
N LYS A 87 26.56 14.55 -3.43
CA LYS A 87 25.12 14.58 -3.67
C LYS A 87 24.46 13.39 -2.98
N VAL A 88 23.38 13.67 -2.27
CA VAL A 88 22.53 12.66 -1.64
C VAL A 88 21.12 12.86 -2.17
N TYR A 89 20.46 11.75 -2.48
CA TYR A 89 19.13 11.70 -3.04
C TYR A 89 18.17 11.01 -2.06
N SER A 90 16.93 11.47 -2.03
CA SER A 90 15.84 10.80 -1.33
C SER A 90 14.52 11.01 -2.07
N PHE A 91 13.53 10.16 -1.85
CA PHE A 91 12.18 10.48 -2.29
C PHE A 91 11.60 11.63 -1.46
N ILE A 92 10.75 12.48 -2.04
CA ILE A 92 10.12 13.61 -1.30
C ILE A 92 9.35 13.11 -0.07
N HIS A 93 8.68 11.96 -0.20
CA HIS A 93 7.98 11.33 0.89
C HIS A 93 8.18 9.82 0.86
N LEU A 94 8.39 9.21 2.03
CA LEU A 94 8.65 7.77 2.16
C LEU A 94 7.50 6.92 1.60
N SER A 95 6.25 7.34 1.80
CA SER A 95 5.09 6.68 1.17
C SER A 95 5.07 6.73 -0.34
N PHE A 96 5.73 7.72 -0.95
CA PHE A 96 5.87 7.75 -2.40
C PHE A 96 6.87 6.72 -2.89
N GLN A 97 7.98 6.53 -2.14
CA GLN A 97 8.93 5.43 -2.37
C GLN A 97 8.23 4.07 -2.25
N GLU A 98 7.43 3.86 -1.21
CA GLU A 98 6.72 2.60 -0.99
C GLU A 98 5.67 2.33 -2.08
N PHE A 99 4.96 3.37 -2.52
CA PHE A 99 4.03 3.29 -3.65
C PHE A 99 4.74 2.93 -4.95
N LEU A 100 5.84 3.61 -5.28
CA LEU A 100 6.61 3.31 -6.49
C LEU A 100 7.24 1.92 -6.44
N ALA A 101 7.74 1.49 -5.28
CA ALA A 101 8.23 0.13 -5.09
C ALA A 101 7.12 -0.92 -5.35
N ALA A 102 5.90 -0.68 -4.85
CA ALA A 102 4.76 -1.55 -5.10
C ALA A 102 4.37 -1.58 -6.59
N PHE A 103 4.39 -0.41 -7.25
CA PHE A 103 4.20 -0.30 -8.69
C PHE A 103 5.25 -1.11 -9.46
N TYR A 104 6.54 -1.03 -9.10
CA TYR A 104 7.61 -1.79 -9.75
C TYR A 104 7.38 -3.29 -9.68
N VAL A 105 7.03 -3.81 -8.48
CA VAL A 105 6.77 -5.24 -8.28
C VAL A 105 5.58 -5.70 -9.11
N PHE A 106 4.50 -4.92 -9.15
CA PHE A 106 3.33 -5.22 -9.97
C PHE A 106 3.66 -5.16 -11.46
N TYR A 107 4.32 -4.09 -11.92
CA TYR A 107 4.76 -3.90 -13.30
C TYR A 107 5.63 -5.08 -13.78
N PHE A 108 6.66 -5.44 -13.01
CA PHE A 108 7.54 -6.56 -13.36
C PHE A 108 6.80 -7.90 -13.36
N HIS A 109 5.85 -8.09 -12.42
CA HIS A 109 5.02 -9.29 -12.38
C HIS A 109 4.26 -9.47 -13.69
N ILE A 110 3.47 -8.46 -14.08
CA ILE A 110 2.66 -8.53 -15.30
C ILE A 110 3.56 -8.64 -16.54
N SER A 111 4.67 -7.90 -16.62
CA SER A 111 5.55 -7.93 -17.79
C SER A 111 6.31 -9.25 -17.96
N SER A 112 6.57 -9.99 -16.88
CA SER A 112 7.31 -11.26 -16.91
C SER A 112 6.41 -12.48 -17.13
N THR A 113 5.15 -12.42 -16.73
CA THR A 113 4.17 -13.47 -17.03
C THR A 113 3.68 -13.31 -18.46
N ALA A 114 4.27 -14.07 -19.40
CA ALA A 114 3.83 -14.13 -20.79
C ALA A 114 2.36 -14.57 -20.95
N GLU A 115 1.76 -15.15 -19.90
CA GLU A 115 0.35 -15.45 -19.77
C GLU A 115 -0.08 -15.07 -18.34
N ALA A 116 -1.04 -14.16 -18.19
CA ALA A 116 -1.60 -13.73 -16.91
C ALA A 116 -2.30 -14.91 -16.21
N CYS A 117 -1.53 -15.72 -15.49
CA CYS A 117 -2.05 -16.82 -14.69
C CYS A 117 -2.60 -16.25 -13.37
N LEU A 118 -3.91 -16.42 -13.11
CA LEU A 118 -4.57 -15.95 -11.89
C LEU A 118 -3.89 -16.46 -10.60
N ASP A 119 -3.34 -17.67 -10.63
CA ASP A 119 -2.60 -18.22 -9.49
C ASP A 119 -1.31 -17.44 -9.23
N SER A 120 -0.73 -16.81 -10.24
CA SER A 120 0.51 -16.02 -10.14
C SER A 120 0.32 -14.78 -9.26
N LEU A 121 -0.74 -13.99 -9.47
CA LEU A 121 -0.97 -12.76 -8.70
C LEU A 121 -1.38 -13.06 -7.26
N HIS A 122 -2.23 -14.07 -7.03
CA HIS A 122 -2.54 -14.50 -5.67
C HIS A 122 -1.27 -14.96 -4.93
N ASN A 123 -0.40 -15.73 -5.59
CA ASN A 123 0.88 -16.16 -5.02
C ASN A 123 1.83 -14.98 -4.78
N LEU A 124 1.82 -13.94 -5.62
CA LEU A 124 2.55 -12.70 -5.37
C LEU A 124 2.05 -12.03 -4.08
N HIS A 125 0.73 -11.83 -3.95
CA HIS A 125 0.15 -11.22 -2.76
C HIS A 125 0.44 -12.02 -1.51
N LYS A 126 0.30 -13.35 -1.56
CA LYS A 126 0.59 -14.23 -0.42
C LYS A 126 2.04 -14.05 0.06
N ARG A 127 3.01 -14.08 -0.87
CA ARG A 127 4.42 -13.83 -0.55
C ARG A 127 4.64 -12.43 0.04
N ALA A 128 3.97 -11.41 -0.49
CA ALA A 128 4.08 -10.06 0.04
C ALA A 128 3.50 -9.93 1.45
N VAL A 129 2.34 -10.56 1.72
CA VAL A 129 1.73 -10.63 3.06
C VAL A 129 2.68 -11.33 4.03
N ASP A 130 3.17 -12.51 3.69
CA ASP A 130 4.07 -13.27 4.58
C ASP A 130 5.35 -12.49 4.88
N LYS A 131 5.97 -11.86 3.85
CA LYS A 131 7.17 -11.04 4.03
C LYS A 131 6.94 -9.80 4.89
N ALA A 132 5.76 -9.17 4.80
CA ALA A 132 5.42 -8.02 5.65
C ALA A 132 5.15 -8.43 7.10
N LEU A 133 4.70 -9.67 7.33
CA LEU A 133 4.51 -10.23 8.67
C LEU A 133 5.85 -10.64 9.31
N GLU A 134 6.81 -11.12 8.53
CA GLU A 134 8.18 -11.41 8.98
C GLU A 134 8.97 -10.13 9.33
N ASN A 135 8.59 -8.97 8.78
CA ASN A 135 9.24 -7.70 9.07
C ASN A 135 8.71 -7.09 10.37
N GLU A 136 9.45 -7.25 11.47
CA GLU A 136 9.06 -6.76 12.80
C GLU A 136 8.80 -5.25 12.85
N ASN A 137 9.51 -4.47 12.04
CA ASN A 137 9.48 -3.00 12.06
C ASN A 137 8.35 -2.39 11.21
N GLY A 138 7.56 -3.20 10.50
CA GLY A 138 6.44 -2.72 9.69
C GLY A 138 6.81 -1.90 8.46
N GLN A 139 8.08 -1.92 8.04
CA GLN A 139 8.55 -1.15 6.89
C GLN A 139 7.82 -1.51 5.59
N LEU A 140 7.37 -2.76 5.46
CA LEU A 140 6.68 -3.23 4.26
C LEU A 140 5.16 -3.03 4.31
N ASP A 141 4.63 -2.41 5.36
CA ASP A 141 3.18 -2.24 5.54
C ASP A 141 2.56 -1.28 4.53
N PRO A 142 3.12 -0.09 4.27
CA PRO A 142 2.59 0.79 3.24
C PRO A 142 2.76 0.14 1.86
N PHE A 143 3.91 -0.48 1.61
CA PHE A 143 4.18 -1.20 0.36
C PHE A 143 3.14 -2.29 0.09
N LEU A 144 2.82 -3.13 1.08
CA LEU A 144 1.84 -4.19 0.93
C LEU A 144 0.46 -3.62 0.57
N ARG A 145 0.03 -2.58 1.27
CA ARG A 145 -1.24 -1.90 0.99
C ARG A 145 -1.25 -1.34 -0.44
N PHE A 146 -0.20 -0.64 -0.84
CA PHE A 146 -0.10 -0.12 -2.22
C PHE A 146 -0.11 -1.24 -3.25
N LEU A 147 0.57 -2.35 -3.02
CA LEU A 147 0.60 -3.48 -3.96
C LEU A 147 -0.82 -4.05 -4.15
N LEU A 148 -1.55 -4.27 -3.07
CA LEU A 148 -2.93 -4.75 -3.11
C LEU A 148 -3.87 -3.72 -3.77
N GLY A 149 -3.69 -2.44 -3.46
CA GLY A 149 -4.45 -1.35 -4.07
C GLY A 149 -4.21 -1.25 -5.57
N ILE A 150 -2.96 -1.28 -6.04
CA ILE A 150 -2.59 -1.26 -7.46
C ILE A 150 -3.20 -2.46 -8.20
N SER A 151 -3.26 -3.61 -7.53
CA SER A 151 -3.81 -4.84 -8.09
C SER A 151 -5.32 -4.79 -8.34
N LEU A 152 -6.06 -3.82 -7.79
CA LEU A 152 -7.47 -3.62 -8.13
C LEU A 152 -7.64 -3.17 -9.58
N GLU A 153 -8.55 -3.81 -10.33
CA GLU A 153 -8.82 -3.46 -11.73
C GLU A 153 -9.10 -1.96 -11.96
N SER A 154 -9.79 -1.30 -11.02
CA SER A 154 -10.06 0.13 -11.13
C SER A 154 -8.79 0.97 -11.13
N ASN A 155 -7.78 0.57 -10.36
CA ASN A 155 -6.50 1.26 -10.25
C ASN A 155 -5.57 0.89 -11.41
N GLN A 156 -5.61 -0.37 -11.86
CA GLN A 156 -4.91 -0.78 -13.08
C GLN A 156 -5.37 0.01 -14.31
N ARG A 157 -6.69 0.27 -14.45
CA ARG A 157 -7.22 1.13 -15.53
C ARG A 157 -6.66 2.54 -15.51
N LEU A 158 -6.45 3.12 -14.32
CA LEU A 158 -5.81 4.43 -14.19
C LEU A 158 -4.32 4.40 -14.57
N LEU A 159 -3.67 3.25 -14.41
CA LEU A 159 -2.25 3.04 -14.70
C LEU A 159 -1.99 2.44 -16.09
N GLN A 160 -3.02 2.24 -16.92
CA GLN A 160 -2.92 1.52 -18.20
C GLN A 160 -1.83 2.07 -19.13
N ASP A 161 -1.59 3.38 -19.09
CA ASP A 161 -0.58 4.06 -19.91
C ASP A 161 0.85 3.76 -19.46
N LEU A 162 1.03 3.28 -18.22
CA LEU A 162 2.30 2.87 -17.65
C LEU A 162 2.48 1.35 -17.65
N LEU A 163 1.39 0.58 -17.56
CA LEU A 163 1.42 -0.88 -17.55
C LEU A 163 1.54 -1.45 -18.98
N THR A 164 2.12 -2.65 -19.09
CA THR A 164 2.20 -3.37 -20.38
C THR A 164 0.87 -4.03 -20.77
N HIS A 165 0.05 -4.40 -19.78
CA HIS A 165 -1.31 -4.89 -19.93
C HIS A 165 -2.03 -4.83 -18.57
N THR A 166 -3.33 -5.11 -18.55
CA THR A 166 -4.12 -5.25 -17.31
C THR A 166 -4.39 -6.72 -17.02
N GLU A 167 -4.55 -7.06 -15.74
CA GLU A 167 -4.83 -8.40 -15.24
C GLU A 167 -6.24 -8.43 -14.62
N ASN A 168 -7.04 -9.45 -14.95
CA ASN A 168 -8.28 -9.73 -14.24
C ASN A 168 -7.93 -10.26 -12.84
N SER A 169 -8.03 -9.40 -11.84
CA SER A 169 -7.58 -9.69 -10.49
C SER A 169 -8.69 -10.09 -9.53
N SER A 170 -9.96 -10.14 -9.97
CA SER A 170 -11.11 -10.35 -9.08
C SER A 170 -10.99 -11.61 -8.22
N GLU A 171 -10.68 -12.75 -8.86
CA GLU A 171 -10.51 -14.03 -8.17
C GLU A 171 -9.25 -14.04 -7.28
N SER A 172 -8.14 -13.49 -7.77
CA SER A 172 -6.88 -13.38 -7.03
C SER A 172 -7.04 -12.51 -5.78
N ILE A 173 -7.75 -11.40 -5.89
CA ILE A 173 -8.09 -10.51 -4.77
C ILE A 173 -9.00 -11.25 -3.79
N ARG A 174 -10.03 -11.96 -4.24
CA ARG A 174 -10.91 -12.75 -3.37
C ARG A 174 -10.15 -13.80 -2.55
N ARG A 175 -9.22 -14.53 -3.18
CA ARG A 175 -8.36 -15.50 -2.47
C ARG A 175 -7.40 -14.81 -1.51
N THR A 176 -6.88 -13.65 -1.90
CA THR A 176 -5.98 -12.84 -1.06
C THR A 176 -6.70 -12.31 0.17
N THR A 177 -7.93 -11.80 0.04
CA THR A 177 -8.70 -11.31 1.20
C THR A 177 -9.07 -12.44 2.15
N GLN A 178 -9.37 -13.63 1.63
CA GLN A 178 -9.59 -14.81 2.44
C GLN A 178 -8.33 -15.19 3.24
N TYR A 179 -7.17 -15.23 2.57
CA TYR A 179 -5.90 -15.51 3.22
C TYR A 179 -5.56 -14.52 4.35
N ILE A 180 -5.76 -13.22 4.10
CA ILE A 180 -5.54 -12.17 5.10
C ILE A 180 -6.46 -12.36 6.31
N LYS A 181 -7.74 -12.68 6.09
CA LYS A 181 -8.69 -12.93 7.19
C LYS A 181 -8.30 -14.15 8.01
N GLU A 182 -7.84 -15.22 7.37
CA GLU A 182 -7.32 -16.41 8.05
C GLU A 182 -6.13 -16.05 8.93
N LYS A 183 -5.14 -15.29 8.41
CA LYS A 183 -4.01 -14.80 9.21
C LYS A 183 -4.44 -13.98 10.43
N ILE A 184 -5.44 -13.11 10.30
CA ILE A 184 -5.97 -12.33 11.43
C ILE A 184 -6.70 -13.23 12.45
N LYS A 185 -7.44 -14.24 11.98
CA LYS A 185 -8.20 -15.18 12.82
C LYS A 185 -7.27 -16.13 13.59
N ASP A 186 -6.26 -16.67 12.94
CA ASP A 186 -5.29 -17.59 13.52
C ASP A 186 -4.26 -16.91 14.44
N GLY A 187 -4.20 -15.57 14.41
CA GLY A 187 -3.14 -14.70 14.90
C GLY A 187 -2.84 -14.67 16.40
N HIS A 188 -2.79 -15.82 17.07
CA HIS A 188 -2.24 -15.96 18.42
C HIS A 188 -0.79 -15.45 18.54
N GLU A 189 -0.07 -15.34 17.43
CA GLU A 189 1.33 -14.87 17.34
C GLU A 189 1.48 -13.48 16.70
N LEU A 190 0.39 -12.86 16.21
CA LEU A 190 0.48 -11.55 15.57
C LEU A 190 0.53 -10.43 16.60
N SER A 191 1.45 -9.48 16.41
CA SER A 191 1.41 -8.23 17.16
C SER A 191 0.18 -7.40 16.78
N THR A 192 -0.19 -6.47 17.66
CA THR A 192 -1.25 -5.47 17.43
C THR A 192 -1.05 -4.76 16.10
N ASP A 193 0.17 -4.29 15.82
CA ASP A 193 0.48 -3.52 14.61
C ASP A 193 0.37 -4.37 13.34
N ARG A 194 0.82 -5.63 13.37
CA ARG A 194 0.64 -6.56 12.24
C ARG A 194 -0.84 -6.78 11.94
N SER A 195 -1.63 -6.97 12.99
CA SER A 195 -3.08 -7.18 12.89
C SER A 195 -3.79 -5.96 12.30
N ILE A 196 -3.43 -4.76 12.74
CA ILE A 196 -3.94 -3.50 12.20
C ILE A 196 -3.54 -3.36 10.73
N ASN A 197 -2.29 -3.62 10.36
CA ASN A 197 -1.85 -3.54 8.98
C ASN A 197 -2.62 -4.50 8.05
N LEU A 198 -2.81 -5.76 8.45
CA LEU A 198 -3.62 -6.72 7.69
C LEU A 198 -5.07 -6.26 7.54
N PHE A 199 -5.65 -5.65 8.56
CA PHE A 199 -6.98 -5.06 8.45
C PHE A 199 -7.01 -3.87 7.47
N LEU A 200 -6.02 -2.99 7.53
CA LEU A 200 -5.90 -1.88 6.58
C LEU A 200 -5.75 -2.38 5.13
N CYS A 201 -5.09 -3.52 4.93
CA CYS A 201 -5.03 -4.18 3.63
C CYS A 201 -6.43 -4.61 3.12
N LEU A 202 -7.30 -5.11 3.99
CA LEU A 202 -8.69 -5.43 3.63
C LEU A 202 -9.48 -4.18 3.23
N LEU A 203 -9.28 -3.06 3.94
CA LEU A 203 -9.92 -1.79 3.58
C LEU A 203 -9.45 -1.27 2.23
N GLU A 204 -8.15 -1.36 1.93
CA GLU A 204 -7.58 -0.93 0.66
C GLU A 204 -8.22 -1.65 -0.53
N VAL A 205 -8.44 -2.97 -0.40
CA VAL A 205 -9.14 -3.78 -1.41
C VAL A 205 -10.68 -3.72 -1.31
N LYS A 206 -11.21 -2.79 -0.51
CA LYS A 206 -12.64 -2.54 -0.30
C LYS A 206 -13.41 -3.73 0.27
N ASP A 207 -12.74 -4.64 0.97
CA ASP A 207 -13.36 -5.75 1.68
C ASP A 207 -13.76 -5.31 3.10
N GLN A 208 -15.07 -5.10 3.29
CA GLN A 208 -15.64 -4.70 4.59
C GLN A 208 -16.23 -5.88 5.37
N THR A 209 -16.04 -7.11 4.91
CA THR A 209 -16.71 -8.28 5.52
C THR A 209 -16.26 -8.49 6.96
N LEU A 210 -14.96 -8.37 7.24
CA LEU A 210 -14.43 -8.50 8.59
C LEU A 210 -14.93 -7.38 9.51
N SER A 211 -15.03 -6.15 9.00
CA SER A 211 -15.62 -5.03 9.75
C SER A 211 -17.08 -5.31 10.11
N ARG A 212 -17.85 -5.92 9.20
CA ARG A 212 -19.24 -6.29 9.46
C ARG A 212 -19.36 -7.44 10.47
N GLU A 213 -18.55 -8.49 10.34
CA GLU A 213 -18.48 -9.60 11.30
C GLU A 213 -18.19 -9.07 12.72
N ILE A 214 -17.25 -8.13 12.82
CA ILE A 214 -16.90 -7.44 14.06
C ILE A 214 -18.08 -6.62 14.61
N GLN A 215 -18.73 -5.80 13.79
CA GLN A 215 -19.86 -4.97 14.22
C GLN A 215 -21.06 -5.82 14.67
N GLU A 216 -21.36 -6.91 13.97
CA GLU A 216 -22.41 -7.86 14.34
C GLU A 216 -22.11 -8.53 15.67
N PHE A 217 -20.85 -8.92 15.90
CA PHE A 217 -20.43 -9.47 17.18
C PHE A 217 -20.65 -8.48 18.34
N VAL A 218 -20.20 -7.23 18.19
CA VAL A 218 -20.34 -6.18 19.22
C VAL A 218 -21.81 -5.84 19.50
N LYS A 219 -22.67 -5.84 18.47
CA LYS A 219 -24.12 -5.56 18.63
C LYS A 219 -24.93 -6.73 19.18
N SER A 220 -24.38 -7.95 19.13
CA SER A 220 -25.10 -9.12 19.63
C SER A 220 -25.13 -9.11 21.16
N ASP A 221 -26.30 -8.82 21.72
CA ASP A 221 -26.59 -8.73 23.16
C ASP A 221 -26.54 -10.11 23.88
N LYS A 222 -25.85 -11.09 23.29
CA LYS A 222 -25.79 -12.47 23.77
C LYS A 222 -24.35 -12.93 23.79
N HIS A 223 -24.00 -13.63 24.87
CA HIS A 223 -22.80 -14.45 25.05
C HIS A 223 -22.63 -15.46 23.88
N SER A 224 -22.29 -14.97 22.69
CA SER A 224 -21.99 -15.85 21.57
C SER A 224 -20.66 -16.52 21.86
N GLU A 225 -20.63 -17.85 21.77
CA GLU A 225 -19.44 -18.69 22.00
C GLU A 225 -18.30 -18.40 21.01
N LYS A 226 -18.48 -17.47 20.07
CA LYS A 226 -17.44 -16.98 19.17
C LYS A 226 -16.47 -16.10 19.94
N LYS A 227 -15.34 -16.67 20.39
CA LYS A 227 -14.25 -15.86 20.93
C LYS A 227 -13.64 -14.98 19.83
N LEU A 228 -13.65 -13.67 20.03
CA LEU A 228 -12.82 -12.76 19.24
C LEU A 228 -11.34 -13.02 19.55
N SER A 229 -10.49 -13.07 18.53
CA SER A 229 -9.04 -13.14 18.76
C SER A 229 -8.51 -11.78 19.27
N PRO A 230 -7.38 -11.74 19.99
CA PRO A 230 -6.74 -10.48 20.39
C PRO A 230 -6.49 -9.51 19.22
N ALA A 231 -6.22 -10.05 18.03
CA ALA A 231 -6.10 -9.29 16.80
C ALA A 231 -7.42 -8.56 16.43
N HIS A 232 -8.58 -9.21 16.58
CA HIS A 232 -9.88 -8.54 16.37
C HIS A 232 -10.09 -7.38 17.33
N CYS A 233 -9.78 -7.57 18.62
CA CYS A 233 -9.91 -6.51 19.62
C CYS A 233 -9.01 -5.31 19.32
N SER A 234 -7.79 -5.58 18.84
CA SER A 234 -6.83 -4.55 18.42
C SER A 234 -7.34 -3.75 17.22
N THR A 235 -7.88 -4.44 16.21
CA THR A 235 -8.51 -3.82 15.04
C THR A 235 -9.74 -3.00 15.43
N ILE A 236 -10.59 -3.51 16.33
CA ILE A 236 -11.75 -2.79 16.86
C ILE A 236 -11.32 -1.49 17.54
N ALA A 237 -10.33 -1.56 18.44
CA ALA A 237 -9.83 -0.39 19.15
C ALA A 237 -9.29 0.67 18.17
N TYR A 238 -8.56 0.24 17.13
CA TYR A 238 -8.07 1.13 16.09
C TYR A 238 -9.20 1.81 15.31
N ILE A 239 -10.21 1.05 14.85
CA ILE A 239 -11.37 1.62 14.13
C ILE A 239 -12.10 2.65 15.02
N LEU A 240 -12.33 2.33 16.29
CA LEU A 240 -13.01 3.22 17.23
C LEU A 240 -12.22 4.50 17.51
N GLN A 241 -10.89 4.43 17.55
CA GLN A 241 -10.03 5.60 17.72
C GLN A 241 -9.98 6.48 16.46
N MET A 242 -10.11 5.88 15.28
CA MET A 242 -10.08 6.60 14.00
C MET A 242 -11.43 7.21 13.59
N LEU A 243 -12.54 6.78 14.20
CA LEU A 243 -13.85 7.39 14.01
C LEU A 243 -13.93 8.68 14.84
N GLU A 244 -13.83 9.85 14.20
CA GLU A 244 -14.18 11.15 14.80
C GLU A 244 -15.70 11.32 15.02
N GLU A 245 -16.45 10.25 15.31
CA GLU A 245 -17.84 10.34 15.76
C GLU A 245 -17.91 10.23 17.29
N PRO A 246 -18.70 11.08 17.97
CA PRO A 246 -18.74 11.09 19.42
C PRO A 246 -19.27 9.75 19.94
N LEU A 247 -18.55 9.22 20.93
CA LEU A 247 -18.85 8.04 21.76
C LEU A 247 -20.21 8.09 22.51
N ASP A 248 -21.15 8.94 22.13
CA ASP A 248 -22.41 9.16 22.87
C ASP A 248 -23.46 8.04 22.64
N SER A 249 -23.20 7.08 21.75
CA SER A 249 -24.02 5.87 21.64
C SER A 249 -23.46 4.67 22.41
N TRP A 250 -22.24 4.77 22.96
CA TRP A 250 -21.52 3.62 23.53
C TRP A 250 -21.55 3.55 25.06
N THR A 251 -21.85 4.63 25.77
CA THR A 251 -21.86 4.66 27.25
C THR A 251 -23.24 4.56 27.90
N SER A 252 -24.34 4.56 27.14
CA SER A 252 -25.69 4.41 27.73
C SER A 252 -26.17 2.96 27.72
N ARG A 253 -25.47 2.07 28.43
CA ARG A 253 -26.05 0.80 28.90
C ARG A 253 -25.31 0.04 30.01
N ASN A 254 -24.33 0.65 30.69
CA ASN A 254 -23.62 0.00 31.81
C ASN A 254 -23.82 0.68 33.18
N SER A 255 -24.83 1.54 33.35
CA SER A 255 -25.04 2.27 34.62
C SER A 255 -26.35 1.95 35.36
N THR A 256 -27.20 1.03 34.90
CA THR A 256 -28.51 0.77 35.54
C THR A 256 -28.65 -0.58 36.22
N HIS A 257 -27.59 -1.39 36.32
CA HIS A 257 -27.59 -2.61 37.12
C HIS A 257 -26.64 -2.53 38.33
N GLN A 258 -26.77 -1.47 39.12
CA GLN A 258 -26.26 -1.50 40.50
C GLN A 258 -26.95 -0.50 41.42
N MET A 259 -28.27 -0.64 41.63
CA MET A 259 -28.89 -0.35 42.93
C MET A 259 -29.94 -1.41 43.20
N ARG A 260 -29.53 -2.34 44.05
CA ARG A 260 -30.27 -3.44 44.67
C ARG A 260 -31.49 -2.89 45.43
N GLY A 261 -32.55 -3.68 45.50
CA GLY A 261 -33.63 -3.46 46.46
C GLY A 261 -33.19 -3.66 47.91
N GLU A 262 -34.21 -3.61 48.78
CA GLU A 262 -34.23 -3.68 50.26
C GLU A 262 -34.09 -2.32 50.96
N GLU A 263 -35.21 -1.76 51.43
CA GLU A 263 -35.66 -1.86 52.85
C GLU A 263 -37.04 -1.20 53.01
N ASP A 264 -37.94 -1.93 53.70
CA ASP A 264 -39.24 -1.63 54.33
C ASP A 264 -40.42 -0.99 53.57
#